data_AF-A0A7Z2T2D9-F1
#
_entry.id   AF-A0A7Z2T2D9-F1
#
_cell.length_a   1.000
_cell.length_b   1.000
_cell.length_c   1.000
_cell.angle_alpha   90.00
_cell.angle_beta   90.00
_cell.angle_gamma   90.00
#
_symmetry.space_group_name_H-M   'P 1'
#
loop_
_entity.id
_entity.type
_entity.pdbx_description
1 polymer ?
#
loop_
_entity_poly.entity_id
_entity_poly.type
_entity_poly.pdbx_seq_one_letter_code
_entity_poly.pdbx_strand_id
1 'polypeptide(L)'
;MDKTKQNATELLTQWGASAAQIESIFHLDSDDSLQTRVNLLFSISDCLHLLYRDENTRNRYMLAKNNGPYFEGRKPLEIIASGKMEDLTEVHARIRMMVCI
;
A
#
# COMPACT_ATOMS: atom_id res chain seq x y z
N MET A 1 -4.52 -12.85 13.66
CA MET A 1 -3.18 -12.22 13.68
C MET A 1 -3.39 -10.74 13.86
N ASP A 2 -2.88 -10.18 14.95
CA ASP A 2 -2.87 -8.74 15.18
C ASP A 2 -2.03 -8.05 14.09
N LYS A 3 -2.61 -7.03 13.45
CA LYS A 3 -1.93 -6.25 12.42
C LYS A 3 -1.00 -5.26 13.12
N THR A 4 0.30 -5.54 13.12
CA THR A 4 1.32 -4.71 13.77
C THR A 4 2.15 -3.91 12.75
N LYS A 5 2.80 -2.84 13.22
CA LYS A 5 3.77 -2.06 12.41
C LYS A 5 4.89 -2.94 11.86
N GLN A 6 5.35 -3.94 12.62
CA GLN A 6 6.40 -4.87 12.19
C GLN A 6 5.94 -5.69 10.98
N ASN A 7 4.77 -6.31 11.06
CA ASN A 7 4.23 -7.11 9.95
C ASN A 7 3.95 -6.22 8.72
N ALA A 8 3.51 -4.98 8.93
CA ALA A 8 3.32 -4.01 7.85
C ALA A 8 4.65 -3.60 7.19
N THR A 9 5.74 -3.52 7.98
CA THR A 9 7.09 -3.24 7.47
C THR A 9 7.60 -4.39 6.61
N GLU A 10 7.36 -5.64 7.03
CA GLU A 10 7.68 -6.83 6.25
C GLU A 10 6.90 -6.85 4.93
N LEU A 11 5.60 -6.54 4.96
CA LEU A 11 4.77 -6.42 3.76
C LEU A 11 5.29 -5.35 2.79
N LEU A 12 5.64 -4.16 3.29
CA LEU A 12 6.23 -3.09 2.47
C LEU A 12 7.57 -3.52 1.86
N THR A 13 8.39 -4.24 2.62
CA THR A 13 9.66 -4.79 2.14
C THR A 13 9.43 -5.81 1.03
N GLN A 14 8.43 -6.68 1.15
CA GLN A 14 8.03 -7.63 0.09
C GLN A 14 7.57 -6.91 -1.19
N TRP A 15 6.91 -5.76 -1.05
CA TRP A 15 6.57 -4.89 -2.19
C TRP A 15 7.77 -4.15 -2.78
N GLY A 16 8.96 -4.25 -2.18
CA GLY A 16 10.17 -3.59 -2.65
C GLY A 16 10.32 -2.15 -2.17
N ALA A 17 9.67 -1.76 -1.06
CA ALA A 17 9.86 -0.45 -0.45
C ALA A 17 11.27 -0.30 0.12
N SER A 18 11.88 0.87 -0.06
CA SER A 18 13.13 1.21 0.62
C SER A 18 12.90 1.61 2.07
N ALA A 19 13.94 1.53 2.90
CA ALA A 19 13.86 1.95 4.31
C ALA A 19 13.37 3.40 4.47
N ALA A 20 13.77 4.30 3.57
CA ALA A 20 13.33 5.70 3.58
C ALA A 20 11.83 5.84 3.27
N GLN A 21 11.30 5.03 2.35
CA GLN A 21 9.86 5.01 2.05
C GLN A 21 9.06 4.45 3.23
N ILE A 22 9.54 3.36 3.84
CA ILE A 22 8.92 2.76 5.02
C ILE A 22 8.89 3.77 6.16
N GLU A 23 10.00 4.46 6.40
CA GLU A 23 10.06 5.52 7.40
C GLU A 23 9.02 6.59 7.06
N SER A 24 9.02 7.14 5.85
CA SER A 24 8.06 8.18 5.45
C SER A 24 6.58 7.77 5.61
N ILE A 25 6.24 6.51 5.29
CA ILE A 25 4.88 5.95 5.46
C ILE A 25 4.43 5.99 6.93
N PHE A 26 5.38 5.85 7.87
CA PHE A 26 5.13 5.85 9.31
C PHE A 26 5.63 7.11 10.05
N HIS A 27 6.25 8.07 9.35
CA HIS A 27 7.01 9.19 9.94
C HIS A 27 6.10 10.27 10.53
N LEU A 28 4.90 10.39 9.96
CA LEU A 28 3.87 11.29 10.43
C LEU A 28 2.81 10.40 11.05
N ASP A 29 2.72 10.40 12.38
CA ASP A 29 1.49 10.63 13.13
C ASP A 29 1.50 9.96 14.52
N SER A 30 0.60 10.44 15.38
CA SER A 30 0.19 9.88 16.68
C SER A 30 -0.20 8.39 16.62
N ASP A 31 -0.31 7.73 17.78
CA ASP A 31 -0.57 6.28 17.90
C ASP A 31 -1.84 5.81 17.14
N ASP A 32 -2.92 6.61 17.16
CA ASP A 32 -4.23 6.29 16.55
C ASP A 32 -4.18 6.13 15.02
N SER A 33 -3.39 6.98 14.38
CA SER A 33 -3.14 7.03 12.94
C SER A 33 -2.22 5.92 12.46
N LEU A 34 -1.30 5.43 13.32
CA LEU A 34 -0.44 4.31 13.00
C LEU A 34 -1.28 3.04 12.77
N GLN A 35 -2.25 2.75 13.64
CA GLN A 35 -3.09 1.56 13.49
C GLN A 35 -3.94 1.63 12.22
N THR A 36 -4.46 2.81 11.88
CA THR A 36 -5.21 3.04 10.64
C THR A 36 -4.32 2.78 9.41
N ARG A 37 -3.09 3.29 9.39
CA ARG A 37 -2.12 3.06 8.30
C ARG A 37 -1.82 1.58 8.13
N VAL A 38 -1.53 0.89 9.23
CA VAL A 38 -1.28 -0.55 9.24
C VAL A 38 -2.49 -1.30 8.67
N ASN A 39 -3.70 -0.98 9.11
CA ASN A 39 -4.92 -1.60 8.62
C ASN A 39 -5.11 -1.40 7.10
N LEU A 40 -4.88 -0.18 6.60
CA LEU A 40 -4.97 0.14 5.16
C LEU A 40 -3.97 -0.64 4.33
N LEU A 41 -2.71 -0.77 4.77
CA LEU A 41 -1.68 -1.55 4.07
C LEU A 41 -2.09 -3.02 3.91
N PHE A 42 -2.61 -3.62 4.99
CA PHE A 42 -3.12 -4.98 4.93
C PHE A 42 -4.36 -5.09 4.02
N SER A 43 -5.30 -4.14 4.10
CA SER A 43 -6.47 -4.15 3.22
C SER A 43 -6.11 -4.03 1.74
N ILE A 44 -5.07 -3.24 1.40
CA ILE A 44 -4.50 -3.19 0.05
C ILE A 44 -3.97 -4.57 -0.35
N SER A 45 -3.19 -5.21 0.54
CA SER A 45 -2.67 -6.56 0.31
C SER A 45 -3.79 -7.58 0.09
N ASP A 46 -4.84 -7.57 0.92
CA ASP A 46 -6.02 -8.42 0.79
C ASP A 46 -6.70 -8.22 -0.58
N CYS A 47 -6.91 -6.97 -1.01
CA CYS A 47 -7.48 -6.69 -2.34
C CYS A 47 -6.59 -7.23 -3.47
N LEU A 48 -5.26 -7.07 -3.37
CA LEU A 48 -4.33 -7.62 -4.36
C LEU A 48 -4.33 -9.15 -4.38
N HIS A 49 -4.54 -9.83 -3.25
CA HIS A 49 -4.73 -11.28 -3.19
C HIS A 49 -6.01 -11.75 -3.89
N LEU A 50 -7.06 -10.95 -3.86
CA LEU A 50 -8.30 -11.23 -4.60
C LEU A 50 -8.12 -11.03 -6.11
N LEU A 51 -7.32 -10.04 -6.53
CA LEU A 51 -7.07 -9.75 -7.95
C LEU A 51 -6.05 -10.70 -8.58
N TYR A 52 -5.00 -11.07 -7.83
CA TYR A 52 -3.84 -11.79 -8.37
C TYR A 52 -3.45 -12.97 -7.49
N ARG A 53 -3.51 -14.15 -8.09
CA ARG A 53 -3.12 -15.42 -7.43
C ARG A 53 -1.62 -15.50 -7.17
N ASP A 54 -0.82 -14.98 -8.10
CA ASP A 54 0.64 -15.01 -8.06
C ASP A 54 1.22 -13.83 -7.26
N GLU A 55 2.12 -14.14 -6.33
CA GLU A 55 2.78 -13.15 -5.46
C GLU A 55 3.64 -12.17 -6.25
N ASN A 56 4.37 -12.66 -7.25
CA ASN A 56 5.20 -11.79 -8.09
C ASN A 56 4.36 -10.76 -8.83
N THR A 57 3.12 -11.09 -9.19
CA THR A 57 2.19 -10.19 -9.85
C THR A 57 1.65 -9.13 -8.88
N ARG A 58 1.33 -9.52 -7.63
CA ARG A 58 0.94 -8.56 -6.56
C ARG A 58 2.04 -7.55 -6.28
N ASN A 59 3.27 -8.03 -6.06
CA ASN A 59 4.41 -7.17 -5.75
C ASN A 59 4.78 -6.29 -6.94
N ARG A 60 4.74 -6.85 -8.17
CA ARG A 60 4.95 -6.06 -9.39
C ARG A 60 3.91 -4.98 -9.58
N TYR A 61 2.64 -5.20 -9.20
CA TYR A 61 1.62 -4.16 -9.31
C TYR A 61 1.99 -2.92 -8.47
N MET A 62 2.47 -3.11 -7.24
CA MET A 62 2.93 -2.01 -6.38
C MET A 62 4.15 -1.26 -6.95
N LEU A 63 4.98 -1.96 -7.73
CA LEU A 63 6.19 -1.43 -8.37
C LEU A 63 5.99 -0.93 -9.82
N ALA A 64 4.84 -1.23 -10.42
CA ALA A 64 4.53 -0.89 -11.80
C ALA A 64 3.94 0.52 -11.86
N LYS A 65 4.32 1.25 -12.91
CA LYS A 65 3.65 2.50 -13.26
C LYS A 65 2.23 2.17 -13.67
N ASN A 66 1.26 2.78 -13.01
CA ASN A 66 -0.13 2.59 -13.35
C ASN A 66 -0.58 3.81 -14.16
N ASN A 67 -1.01 3.58 -15.41
CA ASN A 67 -1.44 4.65 -16.32
C ASN A 67 -2.93 4.98 -16.15
N GLY A 68 -3.58 4.44 -15.12
CA GLY A 68 -4.93 4.84 -14.75
C GLY A 68 -4.99 6.33 -14.39
N PRO A 69 -6.17 6.96 -14.53
CA PRO A 69 -6.35 8.42 -14.45
C PRO A 69 -5.97 9.06 -13.10
N TYR A 70 -5.77 8.25 -12.06
CA TYR A 70 -5.31 8.73 -10.74
C TYR A 70 -3.82 8.53 -10.49
N PHE A 71 -3.26 7.43 -11.01
CA PHE A 71 -1.86 7.13 -10.80
C PHE A 71 -0.97 7.98 -11.71
N GLU A 72 -1.50 8.45 -12.87
CA GLU A 72 -0.80 9.35 -13.80
C GLU A 72 0.62 8.86 -14.17
N GLY A 73 0.81 7.54 -14.23
CA GLY A 73 2.12 6.92 -14.51
C GLY A 73 3.05 6.82 -13.30
N ARG A 74 2.59 7.15 -12.09
CA ARG A 74 3.28 6.87 -10.82
C ARG A 74 3.01 5.44 -10.36
N LYS A 75 3.93 4.94 -9.53
CA LYS A 75 3.77 3.64 -8.88
C LYS A 75 2.88 3.79 -7.64
N PRO A 76 1.97 2.84 -7.35
CA PRO A 76 1.20 2.84 -6.11
C PRO A 76 2.10 2.98 -4.88
N LEU A 77 3.26 2.29 -4.88
CA LEU A 77 4.23 2.36 -3.79
C LEU A 77 4.83 3.77 -3.62
N GLU A 78 5.07 4.49 -4.71
CA GLU A 78 5.57 5.89 -4.65
C GLU A 78 4.52 6.88 -4.19
N ILE A 79 3.24 6.58 -4.37
CA ILE A 79 2.14 7.42 -3.88
C ILE A 79 2.01 7.27 -2.37
N ILE A 80 1.94 6.02 -1.88
CA ILE A 80 1.83 5.79 -0.44
C ILE A 80 3.08 6.23 0.33
N ALA A 81 4.25 6.19 -0.32
CA ALA A 81 5.50 6.68 0.22
C ALA A 81 5.58 8.21 0.38
N SER A 82 4.54 8.97 0.01
CA SER A 82 4.44 10.39 0.37
C SER A 82 4.27 10.62 1.87
N GLY A 83 3.85 9.58 2.60
CA GLY A 83 3.50 9.65 4.02
C GLY A 83 2.11 10.22 4.29
N LYS A 84 1.36 10.69 3.29
CA LYS A 84 0.01 11.27 3.49
C LYS A 84 -1.03 10.18 3.66
N MET A 85 -1.91 10.33 4.66
CA MET A 85 -2.99 9.37 4.90
C MET A 85 -4.03 9.34 3.77
N GLU A 86 -4.29 10.48 3.14
CA GLU A 86 -5.18 10.61 1.98
C GLU A 86 -4.70 9.75 0.81
N ASP A 87 -3.40 9.81 0.49
CA ASP A 87 -2.76 9.00 -0.56
C ASP A 87 -2.90 7.49 -0.28
N LEU A 88 -2.72 7.08 0.98
CA LEU A 88 -2.88 5.69 1.41
C LEU A 88 -4.33 5.20 1.25
N THR A 89 -5.28 6.04 1.64
CA THR A 89 -6.73 5.75 1.59
C THR A 89 -7.23 5.66 0.16
N GLU A 90 -6.78 6.58 -0.70
CA GLU A 90 -7.17 6.62 -2.11
C GLU A 90 -6.57 5.44 -2.89
N VAL A 91 -5.29 5.10 -2.69
CA VAL A 91 -4.70 3.88 -3.30
C VAL A 91 -5.50 2.63 -2.91
N HIS A 92 -5.89 2.49 -1.64
CA HIS A 92 -6.76 1.41 -1.20
C HIS A 92 -8.12 1.42 -1.91
N ALA A 93 -8.79 2.57 -1.98
CA ALA A 93 -10.10 2.71 -2.64
C ALA A 93 -10.04 2.31 -4.12
N ARG A 94 -8.99 2.74 -4.84
CA ARG A 94 -8.77 2.40 -6.26
C ARG A 94 -8.59 0.91 -6.48
N ILE A 95 -7.76 0.26 -5.68
CA ILE A 95 -7.53 -1.19 -5.79
C ILE A 95 -8.81 -1.95 -5.41
N ARG A 96 -9.53 -1.50 -4.37
CA ARG A 96 -10.81 -2.08 -3.98
C ARG A 96 -11.87 -2.00 -5.08
N MET A 97 -11.94 -0.88 -5.81
CA MET A 97 -12.84 -0.76 -6.96
C MET A 97 -12.56 -1.80 -8.04
N MET A 98 -11.31 -2.21 -8.22
CA MET A 98 -10.95 -3.26 -9.19
C MET A 98 -11.42 -4.65 -8.77
N VAL A 99 -11.66 -4.88 -7.48
CA VAL A 99 -12.16 -6.17 -6.95
C VAL A 99 -13.68 -6.29 -7.13
N CYS A 100 -14.39 -5.16 -7.14
CA CYS A 100 -15.87 -5.13 -7.16
C CYS A 100 -16.49 -5.07 -8.57
N ILE A 101 -15.73 -5.35 -9.63
CA ILE A 101 -16.18 -5.49 -11.03
C ILE A 101 -16.25 -6.96 -11.40
#